data_AF-G4Z5F3-F1
#
_entry.id   AF-G4Z5F3-F1
#
_cell.length_a   1.000
_cell.length_b   1.000
_cell.length_c   1.000
_cell.angle_alpha   90.00
_cell.angle_beta   90.00
_cell.angle_gamma   90.00
#
_symmetry.space_group_name_H-M   'P 1'
#
loop_
_entity.id
_entity.type
_entity.pdbx_description
1 polymer ?
#
loop_
_entity_poly.entity_id
_entity_poly.type
_entity_poly.pdbx_seq_one_letter_code
_entity_poly.pdbx_strand_id
1 'polypeptide(L)'
;MQVNRALVDKEFDRYVLAIDGVSRRSAALPVAALTPLDAGQSMRKAQWESRVHHNALAADPFLGKSFGAGVAYFVDAEYQLVQVVDRRADGVKLEKVYSFPMLTGRQENLSVQVAGKGLLVYCDGHGTLHFLKAESDQEAAKWAVVYECAPWGVVPLLLLGAFYDEQDQHIHAVVAEPLAGNEADGAFRIDSGSVGLEHTVAGIAVVSELPTYVSFSGPEVVLLVEGTPQLLMELMAKKKSSPHKRPHGEDDLDDDEMAVLLSKLPRAGIGFHGEITKPKEPSELASLDFNTPLSERFHKSSTPFSSVDEPLHGAPDIATRYRKESIGAHQDRPLEVPTAESILSGYEECDSGDPNAKAALLLVNFEQKVVQEQVDIDCTNFQFLAPSARVNGCSDFKSSLLFRNDVHGLIFELNVELARLTLKHATTLPAFGFVQASKQEKKFMSFHPSGSFACIGEFERRVFVYQGNGSDEERNAHTRKQHVVELGDQQLLGLRIVNDDTILVLTPTQVYSLGLPAQC
;
A
#
# COMPACT_ATOMS: atom_id res chain seq x y z
N MET A 1 17.81 -4.09 0.37
CA MET A 1 17.22 -4.54 -0.92
C MET A 1 18.22 -4.21 -2.03
N GLN A 2 18.36 -5.06 -3.06
CA GLN A 2 19.29 -4.80 -4.18
C GLN A 2 18.55 -4.92 -5.51
N VAL A 3 18.66 -3.89 -6.35
CA VAL A 3 18.08 -3.89 -7.69
C VAL A 3 18.95 -4.70 -8.63
N ASN A 4 18.42 -5.83 -9.11
CA ASN A 4 19.01 -6.53 -10.23
C ASN A 4 18.74 -5.76 -11.54
N ARG A 5 19.74 -5.03 -12.03
CA ARG A 5 19.65 -4.22 -13.26
C ARG A 5 19.40 -5.02 -14.54
N ALA A 6 19.63 -6.34 -14.54
CA ALA A 6 19.32 -7.20 -15.68
C ALA A 6 17.81 -7.44 -15.85
N LEU A 7 17.02 -7.21 -14.80
CA LEU A 7 15.56 -7.32 -14.83
C LEU A 7 14.88 -5.99 -15.18
N VAL A 8 15.64 -4.91 -15.39
CA VAL A 8 15.11 -3.59 -15.71
C VAL A 8 15.30 -3.34 -17.20
N ASP A 9 14.20 -3.08 -17.91
CA ASP A 9 14.22 -2.68 -19.30
C ASP A 9 14.66 -1.22 -19.43
N LYS A 10 15.93 -1.01 -19.77
CA LYS A 10 16.54 0.33 -19.89
C LYS A 10 16.13 1.07 -21.16
N GLU A 11 15.61 0.33 -22.13
CA GLU A 11 15.19 0.86 -23.43
C GLU A 11 13.67 1.02 -23.47
N PHE A 12 12.98 0.88 -22.33
CA PHE A 12 11.55 1.08 -22.20
C PHE A 12 11.11 2.40 -22.82
N ASP A 13 10.26 2.32 -23.85
CA ASP A 13 9.76 3.47 -24.60
C ASP A 13 8.49 4.03 -23.96
N ARG A 14 7.43 3.21 -23.89
CA ARG A 14 6.12 3.66 -23.41
C ARG A 14 5.17 2.52 -23.05
N TYR A 15 4.14 2.85 -22.27
CA TYR A 15 2.95 2.01 -22.22
C TYR A 15 1.92 2.48 -23.25
N VAL A 16 1.09 1.54 -23.71
CA VAL A 16 0.05 1.76 -24.72
C VAL A 16 -1.29 1.47 -24.09
N LEU A 17 -2.19 2.45 -24.17
CA LEU A 17 -3.56 2.31 -23.69
C LEU A 17 -4.35 1.39 -24.64
N ALA A 18 -4.93 0.33 -24.09
CA ALA A 18 -5.82 -0.58 -24.78
C ALA A 18 -7.22 -0.48 -24.15
N ILE A 19 -8.24 -0.34 -24.99
CA ILE A 19 -9.64 -0.23 -24.54
C ILE A 19 -10.35 -1.59 -24.64
N ASP A 20 -9.79 -2.50 -25.42
CA ASP A 20 -10.26 -3.85 -25.66
C ASP A 20 -9.38 -4.91 -24.98
N GLY A 21 -9.81 -6.17 -25.02
CA GLY A 21 -9.05 -7.33 -24.52
C GLY A 21 -9.38 -7.79 -23.10
N VAL A 22 -9.96 -6.94 -22.25
CA VAL A 22 -10.48 -7.36 -20.94
C VAL A 22 -11.97 -7.68 -21.05
N SER A 23 -12.31 -8.94 -20.81
CA SER A 23 -13.71 -9.38 -20.73
C SER A 23 -14.32 -8.94 -19.40
N ARG A 24 -15.56 -8.46 -19.43
CA ARG A 24 -16.30 -8.02 -18.23
C ARG A 24 -17.62 -8.78 -18.13
N ARG A 25 -17.80 -9.49 -17.01
CA ARG A 25 -19.07 -10.12 -16.60
C ARG A 25 -19.52 -9.51 -15.28
N SER A 26 -20.82 -9.53 -15.02
CA SER A 26 -21.39 -9.02 -13.76
C SER A 26 -22.53 -9.89 -13.28
N ALA A 27 -22.63 -10.05 -11.97
CA ALA A 27 -23.80 -10.60 -11.29
C ALA A 27 -24.40 -9.55 -10.35
N ALA A 28 -25.71 -9.35 -10.42
CA ALA A 28 -26.43 -8.50 -9.48
C ALA A 28 -26.50 -9.18 -8.11
N LEU A 29 -26.30 -8.41 -7.06
CA LEU A 29 -26.42 -8.88 -5.69
C LEU A 29 -27.90 -8.93 -5.28
N PRO A 30 -28.43 -10.07 -4.81
CA PRO A 30 -29.80 -10.15 -4.30
C PRO A 30 -30.04 -9.23 -3.09
N VAL A 31 -29.03 -9.12 -2.23
CA VAL A 31 -28.94 -8.21 -1.09
C VAL A 31 -27.69 -7.38 -1.29
N ALA A 32 -27.79 -6.06 -1.07
CA ALA A 32 -26.64 -5.18 -1.25
C ALA A 32 -25.45 -5.61 -0.38
N ALA A 33 -24.23 -5.44 -0.88
CA ALA A 33 -23.03 -5.66 -0.09
C ALA A 33 -23.03 -4.69 1.10
N LEU A 34 -22.54 -5.16 2.25
CA LEU A 34 -22.47 -4.32 3.43
C LEU A 34 -21.45 -3.21 3.22
N THR A 35 -21.90 -1.97 3.33
CA THR A 35 -21.03 -0.82 3.17
C THR A 35 -20.03 -0.72 4.32
N PRO A 36 -18.77 -0.33 4.05
CA PRO A 36 -17.85 0.06 5.10
C PRO A 36 -18.42 1.19 5.95
N LEU A 37 -17.98 1.29 7.20
CA LEU A 37 -18.29 2.39 8.09
C LEU A 37 -17.82 3.72 7.50
N ASP A 38 -18.62 4.76 7.73
CA ASP A 38 -18.30 6.11 7.27
C ASP A 38 -16.99 6.61 7.90
N ALA A 39 -16.19 7.28 7.07
CA ALA A 39 -14.97 7.97 7.46
C ALA A 39 -15.24 9.48 7.51
N GLY A 40 -15.71 9.95 8.67
CA GLY A 40 -16.05 11.36 8.87
C GLY A 40 -14.83 12.28 8.90
N GLN A 41 -15.01 13.57 8.59
CA GLN A 41 -13.93 14.57 8.56
C GLN A 41 -13.29 14.84 9.94
N SER A 42 -13.98 14.54 11.03
CA SER A 42 -13.46 14.66 12.40
C SER A 42 -12.66 13.43 12.85
N MET A 43 -12.55 12.40 12.01
CA MET A 43 -11.81 11.19 12.30
C MET A 43 -10.31 11.44 12.16
N ARG A 44 -9.52 10.77 12.99
CA ARG A 44 -8.07 10.85 12.89
C ARG A 44 -7.58 10.11 11.65
N LYS A 45 -6.45 10.56 11.10
CA LYS A 45 -5.89 10.06 9.83
C LYS A 45 -5.85 8.52 9.78
N ALA A 46 -5.28 7.88 10.79
CA ALA A 46 -5.12 6.42 10.83
C ALA A 46 -6.45 5.65 10.70
N GLN A 47 -7.47 6.10 11.43
CA GLN A 47 -8.81 5.50 11.40
C GLN A 47 -9.58 5.86 10.13
N TRP A 48 -9.36 7.06 9.60
CA TRP A 48 -9.95 7.47 8.34
C TRP A 48 -9.43 6.58 7.20
N GLU A 49 -8.11 6.41 7.10
CA GLU A 49 -7.47 5.57 6.10
C GLU A 49 -7.91 4.11 6.21
N SER A 50 -7.99 3.56 7.42
CA SER A 50 -8.45 2.17 7.62
C SER A 50 -9.87 1.92 7.11
N ARG A 51 -10.77 2.91 7.27
CA ARG A 51 -12.16 2.81 6.81
C ARG A 51 -12.30 3.05 5.31
N VAL A 52 -11.59 4.05 4.79
CA VAL A 52 -11.62 4.41 3.37
C VAL A 52 -11.05 3.32 2.50
N HIS A 53 -9.93 2.70 2.89
CA HIS A 53 -9.27 1.64 2.13
C HIS A 53 -9.70 0.23 2.55
N HIS A 54 -10.76 0.10 3.35
CA HIS A 54 -11.30 -1.20 3.72
C HIS A 54 -11.76 -1.99 2.49
N ASN A 55 -11.19 -3.19 2.30
CA ASN A 55 -11.53 -4.08 1.21
C ASN A 55 -12.47 -5.18 1.71
N ALA A 56 -13.76 -5.07 1.36
CA ALA A 56 -14.81 -5.97 1.82
C ALA A 56 -14.83 -7.33 1.10
N LEU A 57 -13.84 -7.61 0.24
CA LEU A 57 -13.72 -8.87 -0.50
C LEU A 57 -12.51 -9.69 0.00
N ALA A 58 -12.73 -10.94 0.35
CA ALA A 58 -11.70 -11.88 0.79
C ALA A 58 -11.54 -13.00 -0.24
N ALA A 59 -10.38 -13.12 -0.89
CA ALA A 59 -10.12 -14.19 -1.86
C ALA A 59 -9.79 -15.52 -1.18
N ASP A 60 -10.28 -16.62 -1.75
CA ASP A 60 -10.04 -17.99 -1.28
C ASP A 60 -9.17 -18.78 -2.29
N PRO A 61 -7.85 -18.78 -2.09
CA PRO A 61 -6.96 -19.52 -2.97
C PRO A 61 -7.06 -21.04 -2.81
N PHE A 62 -7.66 -21.54 -1.73
CA PHE A 62 -7.73 -22.97 -1.42
C PHE A 62 -8.93 -23.63 -2.08
N LEU A 63 -10.12 -23.06 -1.90
CA LEU A 63 -11.32 -23.53 -2.60
C LEU A 63 -11.31 -23.12 -4.06
N GLY A 64 -10.67 -22.00 -4.44
CA GLY A 64 -10.45 -21.67 -5.85
C GLY A 64 -9.74 -22.80 -6.61
N LYS A 65 -8.69 -23.37 -6.01
CA LYS A 65 -7.98 -24.55 -6.54
C LYS A 65 -8.88 -25.79 -6.57
N SER A 66 -9.67 -26.02 -5.52
CA SER A 66 -10.53 -27.19 -5.42
C SER A 66 -11.68 -27.16 -6.44
N PHE A 67 -12.24 -25.98 -6.70
CA PHE A 67 -13.36 -25.77 -7.60
C PHE A 67 -12.95 -25.52 -9.06
N GLY A 68 -11.66 -25.24 -9.31
CA GLY A 68 -11.17 -24.77 -10.60
C GLY A 68 -11.84 -23.44 -11.01
N ALA A 69 -12.03 -22.54 -10.04
CA ALA A 69 -12.81 -21.31 -10.18
C ALA A 69 -12.19 -20.17 -9.37
N GLY A 70 -12.54 -18.92 -9.69
CA GLY A 70 -12.22 -17.79 -8.81
C GLY A 70 -13.18 -17.80 -7.62
N VAL A 71 -12.67 -17.90 -6.40
CA VAL A 71 -13.51 -17.95 -5.20
C VAL A 71 -13.17 -16.79 -4.27
N ALA A 72 -14.21 -16.11 -3.78
CA ALA A 72 -14.07 -15.03 -2.81
C ALA A 72 -15.31 -14.94 -1.90
N TYR A 73 -15.21 -14.16 -0.83
CA TYR A 73 -16.30 -13.92 0.11
C TYR A 73 -16.48 -12.44 0.37
N PHE A 74 -17.73 -12.04 0.61
CA PHE A 74 -18.09 -10.76 1.20
C PHE A 74 -19.26 -10.94 2.17
N VAL A 75 -19.56 -9.89 2.93
CA VAL A 75 -20.72 -9.86 3.83
C VAL A 75 -21.75 -8.88 3.26
N ASP A 76 -23.00 -9.31 3.17
CA ASP A 76 -24.10 -8.46 2.70
C ASP A 76 -24.73 -7.63 3.84
N ALA A 77 -25.62 -6.71 3.47
CA ALA A 77 -26.28 -5.79 4.39
C ALA A 77 -27.19 -6.50 5.42
N GLU A 78 -27.51 -7.78 5.21
CA GLU A 78 -28.26 -8.64 6.13
C GLU A 78 -27.33 -9.50 6.99
N TYR A 79 -26.02 -9.19 7.03
CA TYR A 79 -25.01 -9.92 7.79
C TYR A 79 -24.89 -11.39 7.35
N GLN A 80 -25.10 -11.66 6.06
CA GLN A 80 -24.91 -12.97 5.48
C GLN A 80 -23.53 -13.04 4.82
N LEU A 81 -22.81 -14.13 5.11
CA LEU A 81 -21.60 -14.45 4.39
C LEU A 81 -21.99 -15.00 3.02
N VAL A 82 -21.53 -14.34 1.96
CA VAL A 82 -21.82 -14.72 0.57
C VAL A 82 -20.52 -15.15 -0.09
N GLN A 83 -20.51 -16.36 -0.64
CA GLN A 83 -19.45 -16.88 -1.49
C GLN A 83 -19.73 -16.49 -2.94
N VAL A 84 -18.69 -15.97 -3.59
CA VAL A 84 -18.64 -15.73 -5.03
C VAL A 84 -17.83 -16.86 -5.65
N VAL A 85 -18.41 -17.53 -6.66
CA VAL A 85 -17.71 -18.53 -7.48
C VAL A 85 -17.79 -18.07 -8.93
N ASP A 86 -16.66 -17.65 -9.50
CA ASP A 86 -16.57 -17.23 -10.91
C ASP A 86 -15.89 -18.30 -11.76
N ARG A 87 -16.59 -18.73 -12.81
CA ARG A 87 -16.04 -19.58 -13.86
C ARG A 87 -16.13 -18.89 -15.20
N ARG A 88 -15.09 -19.07 -16.02
CA ARG A 88 -15.10 -18.57 -17.41
C ARG A 88 -16.30 -19.10 -18.21
N ALA A 89 -16.72 -20.34 -17.98
CA ALA A 89 -17.82 -20.98 -18.69
C ALA A 89 -19.21 -20.60 -18.12
N ASP A 90 -19.36 -20.59 -16.80
CA ASP A 90 -20.68 -20.49 -16.14
C ASP A 90 -21.00 -19.08 -15.63
N GLY A 91 -20.02 -18.17 -15.67
CA GLY A 91 -20.12 -16.82 -15.11
C GLY A 91 -19.95 -16.78 -13.60
N VAL A 92 -20.48 -15.71 -12.99
CA VAL A 92 -20.39 -15.45 -11.56
C VAL A 92 -21.64 -16.01 -10.86
N LYS A 93 -21.43 -16.97 -9.97
CA LYS A 93 -22.46 -17.54 -9.09
C LYS A 93 -22.29 -16.98 -7.67
N LEU A 94 -23.41 -16.64 -7.04
CA LEU A 94 -23.46 -16.15 -5.67
C LEU A 94 -24.17 -17.18 -4.79
N GLU A 95 -23.55 -17.57 -3.69
CA GLU A 95 -24.08 -18.55 -2.77
C GLU A 95 -24.02 -18.02 -1.33
N LYS A 96 -25.16 -18.02 -0.65
CA LYS A 96 -25.23 -17.72 0.77
C LYS A 96 -24.63 -18.89 1.56
N VAL A 97 -23.60 -18.59 2.33
CA VAL A 97 -22.86 -19.58 3.12
C VAL A 97 -23.35 -19.65 4.56
N TYR A 98 -23.52 -18.49 5.20
CA TYR A 98 -23.87 -18.41 6.61
C TYR A 98 -24.61 -17.11 6.92
N SER A 99 -25.32 -17.02 8.05
CA SER A 99 -25.96 -15.80 8.53
C SER A 99 -25.52 -15.51 9.96
N PHE A 100 -24.86 -14.37 10.14
CA PHE A 100 -24.44 -13.89 11.45
C PHE A 100 -25.60 -13.13 12.13
N PRO A 101 -25.54 -12.98 13.46
CA PRO A 101 -26.43 -12.07 14.17
C PRO A 101 -26.32 -10.65 13.61
N MET A 102 -27.47 -10.03 13.31
CA MET A 102 -27.50 -8.65 12.85
C MET A 102 -27.09 -7.71 13.99
N LEU A 103 -26.07 -6.88 13.75
CA LEU A 103 -25.60 -5.92 14.75
C LEU A 103 -26.36 -4.60 14.60
N THR A 104 -26.82 -4.04 15.71
CA THR A 104 -27.55 -2.75 15.71
C THR A 104 -26.63 -1.54 15.51
N GLY A 105 -25.32 -1.74 15.59
CA GLY A 105 -24.27 -0.76 15.34
C GLY A 105 -22.95 -1.49 15.10
N ARG A 106 -21.95 -0.80 14.55
CA ARG A 106 -20.59 -1.31 14.35
C ARG A 106 -19.59 -0.33 14.93
N GLN A 107 -18.70 -0.82 15.80
CA GLN A 107 -17.59 -0.01 16.32
C GLN A 107 -16.46 0.08 15.30
N GLU A 108 -16.13 -1.03 14.63
CA GLU A 108 -15.29 -1.06 13.45
C GLU A 108 -15.88 -1.86 12.28
N ASN A 109 -15.23 -1.76 11.12
CA ASN A 109 -15.57 -2.61 9.98
C ASN A 109 -15.49 -4.09 10.34
N LEU A 110 -16.38 -4.88 9.75
CA LEU A 110 -16.29 -6.33 9.82
C LEU A 110 -15.15 -6.77 8.92
N SER A 111 -14.50 -7.88 9.22
CA SER A 111 -13.48 -8.42 8.33
C SER A 111 -13.51 -9.93 8.27
N VAL A 112 -13.17 -10.46 7.11
CA VAL A 112 -13.14 -11.89 6.80
C VAL A 112 -11.76 -12.25 6.31
N GLN A 113 -11.16 -13.29 6.87
CA GLN A 113 -9.90 -13.86 6.41
C GLN A 113 -10.04 -15.36 6.18
N VAL A 114 -9.45 -15.83 5.08
CA VAL A 114 -9.33 -17.26 4.79
C VAL A 114 -8.11 -17.79 5.52
N ALA A 115 -8.34 -18.58 6.56
CA ALA A 115 -7.29 -19.14 7.40
C ALA A 115 -6.69 -20.42 6.81
N GLY A 116 -7.47 -21.15 6.00
CA GLY A 116 -7.04 -22.39 5.38
C GLY A 116 -8.14 -22.98 4.51
N LYS A 117 -7.91 -24.20 4.03
CA LYS A 117 -8.88 -24.90 3.17
C LYS A 117 -10.19 -25.16 3.93
N GLY A 118 -11.28 -24.56 3.45
CA GLY A 118 -12.59 -24.68 4.09
C GLY A 118 -12.66 -24.05 5.48
N LEU A 119 -11.77 -23.11 5.81
CA LEU A 119 -11.71 -22.42 7.10
C LEU A 119 -11.68 -20.90 6.93
N LEU A 120 -12.65 -20.24 7.56
CA LEU A 120 -12.80 -18.78 7.55
C LEU A 120 -12.81 -18.25 8.98
N VAL A 121 -12.25 -17.06 9.16
CA VAL A 121 -12.37 -16.30 10.39
C VAL A 121 -13.07 -14.99 10.06
N TYR A 122 -14.16 -14.73 10.76
CA TYR A 122 -14.94 -13.51 10.68
C TYR A 122 -14.81 -12.73 11.97
N CYS A 123 -14.50 -11.43 11.88
CA CYS A 123 -14.54 -10.50 13.00
C CYS A 123 -15.79 -9.62 12.89
N ASP A 124 -16.54 -9.52 13.97
CA ASP A 124 -17.79 -8.75 14.07
C ASP A 124 -17.58 -7.22 14.22
N GLY A 125 -16.32 -6.76 14.21
CA GLY A 125 -15.95 -5.36 14.44
C GLY A 125 -16.10 -4.89 15.90
N HIS A 126 -16.48 -5.79 16.82
CA HIS A 126 -16.59 -5.57 18.27
C HIS A 126 -15.71 -6.53 19.08
N GLY A 127 -14.80 -7.25 18.41
CA GLY A 127 -13.81 -8.11 19.04
C GLY A 127 -14.20 -9.58 19.08
N THR A 128 -15.41 -9.94 18.66
CA THR A 128 -15.83 -11.34 18.56
C THR A 128 -15.33 -11.94 17.25
N LEU A 129 -14.58 -13.01 17.36
CA LEU A 129 -14.14 -13.84 16.25
C LEU A 129 -15.04 -15.07 16.13
N HIS A 130 -15.59 -15.27 14.94
CA HIS A 130 -16.33 -16.48 14.57
C HIS A 130 -15.50 -17.29 13.59
N PHE A 131 -15.28 -18.57 13.90
CA PHE A 131 -14.53 -19.51 13.10
C PHE A 131 -15.50 -20.42 12.38
N LEU A 132 -15.52 -20.33 11.05
CA LEU A 132 -16.41 -21.13 10.22
C LEU A 132 -15.62 -22.23 9.52
N LYS A 133 -16.21 -23.44 9.50
CA LYS A 133 -15.68 -24.60 8.79
C LYS A 133 -16.69 -25.14 7.79
N ALA A 134 -16.21 -25.41 6.57
CA ALA A 134 -16.97 -26.13 5.57
C ALA A 134 -16.99 -27.64 5.89
N GLU A 135 -18.12 -28.31 5.67
CA GLU A 135 -18.23 -29.77 5.82
C GLU A 135 -17.39 -30.52 4.76
N SER A 136 -17.15 -29.91 3.60
CA SER A 136 -16.33 -30.49 2.53
C SER A 136 -15.79 -29.41 1.59
N ASP A 137 -14.84 -29.80 0.73
CA ASP A 137 -14.26 -28.94 -0.31
C ASP A 137 -15.09 -28.97 -1.62
N GLN A 138 -16.41 -29.16 -1.51
CA GLN A 138 -17.33 -29.15 -2.65
C GLN A 138 -18.15 -27.86 -2.64
N GLU A 139 -18.61 -27.45 -3.82
CA GLU A 139 -19.61 -26.37 -3.90
C GLU A 139 -20.87 -26.73 -3.12
N ALA A 140 -21.55 -25.72 -2.59
CA ALA A 140 -22.70 -25.90 -1.73
C ALA A 140 -22.46 -26.76 -0.48
N ALA A 141 -21.19 -26.93 -0.08
CA ALA A 141 -20.87 -27.46 1.23
C ALA A 141 -21.54 -26.59 2.30
N LYS A 142 -22.11 -27.24 3.33
CA LYS A 142 -22.62 -26.50 4.47
C LYS A 142 -21.47 -25.95 5.29
N TRP A 143 -21.68 -24.77 5.84
CA TRP A 143 -20.75 -24.14 6.75
C TRP A 143 -21.38 -23.99 8.12
N ALA A 144 -20.58 -24.21 9.15
CA ALA A 144 -20.98 -24.03 10.52
C ALA A 144 -19.91 -23.24 11.27
N VAL A 145 -20.36 -22.41 12.23
CA VAL A 145 -19.48 -21.85 13.24
C VAL A 145 -19.04 -23.00 14.14
N VAL A 146 -17.75 -23.30 14.12
CA VAL A 146 -17.14 -24.35 14.96
C VAL A 146 -16.62 -23.79 16.27
N TYR A 147 -16.34 -22.49 16.30
CA TYR A 147 -15.83 -21.81 17.48
C TYR A 147 -16.15 -20.31 17.45
N GLU A 148 -16.39 -19.72 18.61
CA GLU A 148 -16.67 -18.29 18.79
C GLU A 148 -15.98 -17.82 20.08
N CYS A 149 -15.25 -16.70 20.01
CA CYS A 149 -14.53 -16.16 21.15
C CYS A 149 -14.21 -14.68 20.98
N ALA A 150 -13.86 -13.99 22.07
CA ALA A 150 -13.31 -12.64 22.05
C ALA A 150 -11.97 -12.61 22.81
N PRO A 151 -10.85 -13.07 22.22
CA PRO A 151 -9.59 -13.24 22.93
C PRO A 151 -9.00 -11.94 23.48
N TRP A 152 -9.33 -10.82 22.84
CA TRP A 152 -8.93 -9.46 23.23
C TRP A 152 -10.02 -8.72 24.03
N GLY A 153 -11.11 -9.42 24.38
CA GLY A 153 -12.30 -8.81 24.94
C GLY A 153 -13.19 -8.15 23.88
N VAL A 154 -14.28 -7.54 24.33
CA VAL A 154 -15.24 -6.84 23.48
C VAL A 154 -14.73 -5.41 23.24
N VAL A 155 -13.95 -5.24 22.18
CA VAL A 155 -13.28 -3.99 21.79
C VAL A 155 -13.40 -3.80 20.27
N PRO A 156 -13.33 -2.57 19.74
CA PRO A 156 -13.28 -2.37 18.30
C PRO A 156 -12.07 -3.12 17.73
N LEU A 157 -12.29 -4.01 16.76
CA LEU A 157 -11.23 -4.92 16.31
C LEU A 157 -11.32 -5.20 14.82
N LEU A 158 -10.19 -5.09 14.12
CA LEU A 158 -10.04 -5.47 12.72
C LEU A 158 -9.16 -6.70 12.61
N LEU A 159 -9.66 -7.77 12.00
CA LEU A 159 -8.85 -8.93 11.64
C LEU A 159 -8.03 -8.65 10.35
N LEU A 160 -6.71 -8.61 10.50
CA LEU A 160 -5.76 -8.30 9.42
C LEU A 160 -5.26 -9.55 8.69
N GLY A 161 -5.17 -10.67 9.40
CA GLY A 161 -4.74 -11.94 8.83
C GLY A 161 -5.11 -13.11 9.72
N ALA A 162 -5.32 -14.27 9.11
CA ALA A 162 -5.51 -15.52 9.81
C ALA A 162 -4.80 -16.66 9.07
N PHE A 163 -4.37 -17.67 9.83
CA PHE A 163 -3.74 -18.89 9.33
C PHE A 163 -4.07 -20.05 10.25
N TYR A 164 -4.46 -21.17 9.67
CA TYR A 164 -4.68 -22.41 10.40
C TYR A 164 -3.40 -23.25 10.34
N ASP A 165 -2.83 -23.53 11.51
CA ASP A 165 -1.73 -24.46 11.66
C ASP A 165 -2.28 -25.89 11.80
N GLU A 166 -2.07 -26.71 10.77
CA GLU A 166 -2.49 -28.11 10.77
C GLU A 166 -1.71 -28.97 11.77
N GLN A 167 -0.46 -28.62 12.08
CA GLN A 167 0.39 -29.42 12.97
C GLN A 167 -0.09 -29.31 14.40
N ASP A 168 -0.30 -28.07 14.85
CA ASP A 168 -0.72 -27.79 16.23
C ASP A 168 -2.24 -27.67 16.37
N GLN A 169 -2.99 -27.71 15.28
CA GLN A 169 -4.46 -27.58 15.27
C GLN A 169 -4.96 -26.26 15.86
N HIS A 170 -4.17 -25.19 15.71
CA HIS A 170 -4.51 -23.85 16.19
C HIS A 170 -4.77 -22.89 15.04
N ILE A 171 -5.55 -21.83 15.30
CA ILE A 171 -5.68 -20.72 14.37
C ILE A 171 -4.90 -19.54 14.92
N HIS A 172 -3.92 -19.09 14.14
CA HIS A 172 -3.20 -17.87 14.38
C HIS A 172 -3.96 -16.71 13.73
N ALA A 173 -4.13 -15.62 14.47
CA ALA A 173 -4.75 -14.40 13.99
C ALA A 173 -3.86 -13.20 14.31
N VAL A 174 -3.82 -12.25 13.37
CA VAL A 174 -3.29 -10.89 13.61
C VAL A 174 -4.44 -9.92 13.52
N VAL A 175 -4.58 -9.10 14.55
CA VAL A 175 -5.67 -8.15 14.71
C VAL A 175 -5.13 -6.75 14.98
N ALA A 176 -5.94 -5.74 14.69
CA ALA A 176 -5.67 -4.34 15.02
C ALA A 176 -6.80 -3.76 15.84
N GLU A 177 -6.45 -3.17 16.98
CA GLU A 177 -7.35 -2.39 17.83
C GLU A 177 -7.04 -0.90 17.65
N PRO A 178 -8.00 -0.05 17.25
CA PRO A 178 -7.80 1.39 17.19
C PRO A 178 -7.66 1.98 18.60
N LEU A 179 -6.61 2.76 18.82
CA LEU A 179 -6.32 3.38 20.10
C LEU A 179 -6.99 4.77 20.21
N ALA A 180 -7.66 4.99 21.34
CA ALA A 180 -8.31 6.28 21.65
C ALA A 180 -7.36 7.35 22.25
N GLY A 181 -6.04 7.09 22.29
CA GLY A 181 -5.04 7.93 22.98
C GLY A 181 -4.86 9.34 22.41
N ASN A 182 -3.97 10.17 22.95
CA ASN A 182 -3.76 11.58 22.52
C ASN A 182 -2.84 11.75 21.30
N GLU A 183 -2.54 10.68 20.56
CA GLU A 183 -1.72 10.77 19.36
C GLU A 183 -2.46 11.57 18.29
N ALA A 184 -1.79 12.59 17.73
CA ALA A 184 -2.40 13.58 16.85
C ALA A 184 -3.10 12.93 15.64
N ASP A 185 -2.51 11.87 15.10
CA ASP A 185 -2.99 11.19 13.89
C ASP A 185 -3.73 9.86 14.18
N GLY A 186 -3.84 9.47 15.46
CA GLY A 186 -4.35 8.16 15.87
C GLY A 186 -3.34 7.03 15.65
N ALA A 187 -3.63 5.87 16.23
CA ALA A 187 -2.79 4.68 16.11
C ALA A 187 -3.59 3.39 16.31
N PHE A 188 -2.96 2.27 15.96
CA PHE A 188 -3.46 0.93 16.20
C PHE A 188 -2.49 0.15 17.07
N ARG A 189 -3.02 -0.63 18.01
CA ARG A 189 -2.27 -1.72 18.61
C ARG A 189 -2.45 -2.95 17.74
N ILE A 190 -1.33 -3.51 17.28
CA ILE A 190 -1.30 -4.76 16.55
C ILE A 190 -1.03 -5.87 17.54
N ASP A 191 -1.95 -6.83 17.59
CA ASP A 191 -1.84 -7.99 18.45
C ASP A 191 -1.88 -9.27 17.61
N SER A 192 -1.25 -10.31 18.15
CA SER A 192 -1.35 -11.68 17.64
C SER A 192 -1.98 -12.59 18.66
N GLY A 193 -2.68 -13.61 18.19
CA GLY A 193 -3.25 -14.62 19.06
C GLY A 193 -3.21 -16.01 18.44
N SER A 194 -2.91 -17.01 19.28
CA SER A 194 -3.25 -18.40 19.00
C SER A 194 -4.59 -18.71 19.64
N VAL A 195 -5.55 -19.13 18.82
CA VAL A 195 -6.94 -19.36 19.22
C VAL A 195 -7.25 -20.85 19.12
N GLY A 196 -7.49 -21.46 20.28
CA GLY A 196 -7.88 -22.87 20.44
C GLY A 196 -8.65 -23.07 21.76
N LEU A 197 -8.39 -24.16 22.48
CA LEU A 197 -8.99 -24.42 23.80
C LEU A 197 -8.55 -23.39 24.86
N GLU A 198 -7.30 -22.96 24.78
CA GLU A 198 -6.77 -21.83 25.52
C GLU A 198 -6.38 -20.73 24.52
N HIS A 199 -6.55 -19.48 24.94
CA HIS A 199 -6.17 -18.34 24.13
C HIS A 199 -4.88 -17.75 24.66
N THR A 200 -3.92 -17.58 23.77
CA THR A 200 -2.73 -16.80 24.06
C THR A 200 -2.72 -15.61 23.14
N VAL A 201 -2.70 -14.42 23.72
CA VAL A 201 -2.59 -13.15 23.00
C VAL A 201 -1.30 -12.45 23.39
N ALA A 202 -0.72 -11.71 22.44
CA ALA A 202 0.46 -10.90 22.67
C ALA A 202 0.46 -9.69 21.73
N GLY A 203 0.74 -8.51 22.30
CA GLY A 203 0.87 -7.28 21.52
C GLY A 203 2.22 -7.20 20.84
N ILE A 204 2.20 -6.92 19.54
CA ILE A 204 3.38 -6.85 18.68
C ILE A 204 3.95 -5.44 18.69
N ALA A 205 3.12 -4.45 18.33
CA ALA A 205 3.54 -3.06 18.17
C ALA A 205 2.34 -2.09 18.22
N VAL A 206 2.64 -0.83 18.50
CA VAL A 206 1.76 0.30 18.20
C VAL A 206 2.23 0.94 16.90
N VAL A 207 1.30 1.20 15.97
CA VAL A 207 1.58 1.72 14.63
C VAL A 207 0.64 2.86 14.27
N SER A 208 1.13 3.82 13.48
CA SER A 208 0.33 4.97 12.99
C SER A 208 -0.59 4.61 11.83
N GLU A 209 -0.30 3.54 11.10
CA GLU A 209 -1.06 3.09 9.93
C GLU A 209 -1.23 1.56 10.00
N LEU A 210 -2.34 1.04 9.46
CA LEU A 210 -2.57 -0.40 9.48
C LEU A 210 -1.52 -1.15 8.65
N PRO A 211 -1.03 -2.31 9.13
CA PRO A 211 -0.18 -3.18 8.33
C PRO A 211 -0.85 -3.54 7.00
N THR A 212 -0.21 -3.18 5.89
CA THR A 212 -0.72 -3.39 4.54
C THR A 212 -0.42 -4.79 4.02
N TYR A 213 0.51 -5.51 4.66
CA TYR A 213 0.85 -6.89 4.37
C TYR A 213 0.96 -7.72 5.67
N VAL A 214 0.30 -8.87 5.65
CA VAL A 214 0.37 -9.91 6.70
C VAL A 214 0.48 -11.27 6.02
N SER A 215 1.49 -12.06 6.39
CA SER A 215 1.68 -13.43 5.88
C SER A 215 2.26 -14.34 6.94
N PHE A 216 1.88 -15.62 6.89
CA PHE A 216 2.24 -16.63 7.88
C PHE A 216 3.12 -17.74 7.25
N SER A 217 4.03 -18.32 8.04
CA SER A 217 4.49 -19.72 7.92
C SER A 217 4.59 -20.33 9.29
N GLY A 218 3.78 -21.35 9.53
CA GLY A 218 3.72 -21.98 10.85
C GLY A 218 3.59 -20.90 11.94
N PRO A 219 4.52 -20.84 12.92
CA PRO A 219 4.44 -19.89 14.03
C PRO A 219 4.99 -18.49 13.70
N GLU A 220 5.57 -18.29 12.51
CA GLU A 220 6.18 -17.03 12.09
C GLU A 220 5.20 -16.20 11.27
N VAL A 221 5.10 -14.91 11.59
CA VAL A 221 4.37 -13.93 10.78
C VAL A 221 5.30 -12.84 10.30
N VAL A 222 5.02 -12.37 9.09
CA VAL A 222 5.67 -11.21 8.51
C VAL A 222 4.66 -10.09 8.35
N LEU A 223 5.00 -8.92 8.89
CA LEU A 223 4.21 -7.70 8.80
C LEU A 223 5.02 -6.63 8.06
N LEU A 224 4.39 -5.93 7.11
CA LEU A 224 4.92 -4.65 6.62
C LEU A 224 4.19 -3.52 7.34
N VAL A 225 4.95 -2.67 8.01
CA VAL A 225 4.45 -1.51 8.74
C VAL A 225 5.05 -0.24 8.14
N GLU A 226 4.20 0.73 7.84
CA GLU A 226 4.59 2.08 7.42
C GLU A 226 4.65 2.98 8.66
N GLY A 227 5.58 3.94 8.66
CA GLY A 227 5.95 4.73 9.83
C GLY A 227 6.99 4.05 10.73
N THR A 228 7.12 4.57 11.96
CA THR A 228 8.03 4.01 12.99
C THR A 228 7.20 3.19 13.98
N PRO A 229 7.27 1.85 13.97
CA PRO A 229 6.53 1.04 14.91
C PRO A 229 7.12 1.16 16.32
N GLN A 230 6.24 1.28 17.32
CA GLN A 230 6.62 1.12 18.72
C GLN A 230 6.42 -0.34 19.13
N LEU A 231 7.50 -1.12 19.13
CA LEU A 231 7.42 -2.53 19.49
C LEU A 231 6.99 -2.73 20.95
N LEU A 232 6.05 -3.65 21.15
CA LEU A 232 5.59 -4.12 22.46
C LEU A 232 6.25 -5.47 22.83
N MET A 233 6.72 -6.22 21.83
CA MET A 233 7.55 -7.41 21.98
C MET A 233 9.04 -7.08 21.99
N GLU A 234 9.83 -7.96 22.62
CA GLU A 234 11.29 -7.86 22.58
C GLU A 234 11.84 -8.19 21.17
N LEU A 235 12.79 -7.38 20.70
CA LEU A 235 13.51 -7.61 19.44
C LEU A 235 14.80 -8.39 19.70
N MET A 236 14.87 -9.64 19.23
CA MET A 236 16.01 -10.55 19.50
C MET A 236 17.28 -10.13 18.75
N ALA A 237 17.17 -9.75 17.49
CA ALA A 237 18.31 -9.37 16.67
C ALA A 237 18.30 -7.85 16.40
N LYS A 238 18.89 -7.06 17.31
CA LYS A 238 19.53 -5.83 16.85
C LYS A 238 20.75 -6.23 16.05
N LYS A 239 20.60 -6.39 14.73
CA LYS A 239 21.75 -6.10 13.87
C LYS A 239 22.18 -4.71 14.27
N LYS A 240 23.35 -4.59 14.90
CA LYS A 240 24.13 -3.37 14.73
C LYS A 240 24.23 -3.27 13.21
N SER A 241 23.42 -2.42 12.59
CA SER A 241 23.88 -1.74 11.40
C SER A 241 25.25 -1.27 11.84
N SER A 242 26.32 -1.83 11.28
CA SER A 242 27.59 -1.16 11.35
C SER A 242 27.23 0.27 10.95
N PRO A 243 27.39 1.30 11.80
CA PRO A 243 27.50 2.62 11.22
C PRO A 243 28.54 2.41 10.13
N HIS A 244 28.28 2.88 8.92
CA HIS A 244 29.38 3.10 8.01
C HIS A 244 30.42 3.81 8.87
N LYS A 245 31.46 3.08 9.29
CA LYS A 245 32.64 3.68 9.84
C LYS A 245 33.08 4.52 8.66
N ARG A 246 32.75 5.82 8.70
CA ARG A 246 33.62 6.79 8.07
C ARG A 246 35.02 6.37 8.50
N PRO A 247 35.95 6.18 7.57
CA PRO A 247 37.32 5.88 7.94
C PRO A 247 37.69 6.89 9.03
N HIS A 248 38.00 6.41 10.23
CA HIS A 248 38.60 7.25 11.26
C HIS A 248 39.98 7.61 10.72
N GLY A 249 40.02 8.73 10.02
CA GLY A 249 41.18 9.30 9.34
C GLY A 249 40.87 10.66 8.70
N GLU A 250 39.67 11.22 8.89
CA GLU A 250 39.29 12.54 8.36
C GLU A 250 39.35 13.66 9.42
N ASP A 251 39.74 13.35 10.66
CA ASP A 251 39.92 14.37 11.70
C ASP A 251 41.29 15.09 11.63
N ASP A 252 42.17 14.68 10.71
CA ASP A 252 43.54 15.23 10.53
C ASP A 252 43.78 15.81 9.12
N LEU A 253 42.75 16.02 8.31
CA LEU A 253 42.89 16.60 6.97
C LEU A 253 42.73 18.12 7.05
N ASP A 254 43.68 18.86 6.48
CA ASP A 254 43.56 20.32 6.39
C ASP A 254 42.47 20.73 5.38
N ASP A 255 42.04 21.99 5.48
CA ASP A 255 40.93 22.54 4.70
C ASP A 255 41.14 22.43 3.17
N ASP A 256 42.39 22.38 2.69
CA ASP A 256 42.73 22.24 1.28
C ASP A 256 42.54 20.79 0.79
N GLU A 257 42.88 19.78 1.62
CA GLU A 257 42.63 18.37 1.28
C GLU A 257 41.13 18.03 1.29
N MET A 258 40.38 18.63 2.21
CA MET A 258 38.92 18.51 2.29
C MET A 258 38.22 19.13 1.05
N ALA A 259 38.71 20.27 0.56
CA ALA A 259 38.20 20.90 -0.66
C ALA A 259 38.44 20.03 -1.91
N VAL A 260 39.59 19.35 -2.00
CA VAL A 260 39.90 18.43 -3.11
C VAL A 260 38.99 17.19 -3.09
N LEU A 261 38.68 16.63 -1.92
CA LEU A 261 37.74 15.51 -1.77
C LEU A 261 36.30 15.88 -2.16
N LEU A 262 35.83 17.07 -1.74
CA LEU A 262 34.50 17.57 -2.09
C LEU A 262 34.36 17.95 -3.58
N SER A 263 35.47 18.27 -4.27
CA SER A 263 35.47 18.53 -5.71
C SER A 263 35.30 17.27 -6.57
N LYS A 264 35.51 16.08 -5.99
CA LYS A 264 35.41 14.78 -6.68
C LYS A 264 34.06 14.08 -6.47
N LEU A 265 33.16 14.64 -5.66
CA LEU A 265 31.80 14.14 -5.47
C LEU A 265 30.86 14.76 -6.52
N PRO A 266 30.09 13.95 -7.28
CA PRO A 266 29.10 14.50 -8.20
C PRO A 266 27.97 15.16 -7.40
N ARG A 267 27.82 16.48 -7.53
CA ARG A 267 26.67 17.21 -6.97
C ARG A 267 25.48 17.03 -7.90
N ALA A 268 24.36 16.52 -7.38
CA ALA A 268 23.09 16.56 -8.07
C ALA A 268 22.59 18.01 -8.10
N GLY A 269 22.63 18.63 -9.28
CA GLY A 269 22.20 20.01 -9.49
C GLY A 269 22.50 20.47 -10.92
N ILE A 270 21.42 20.90 -11.59
CA ILE A 270 21.27 21.42 -12.95
C ILE A 270 22.51 22.18 -13.47
N GLY A 271 23.05 21.70 -14.60
CA GLY A 271 23.83 22.43 -15.61
C GLY A 271 24.75 23.57 -15.13
N PHE A 272 25.95 23.23 -14.68
CA PHE A 272 27.07 24.18 -14.65
C PHE A 272 28.17 23.71 -15.60
N HIS A 273 28.53 24.54 -16.59
CA HIS A 273 29.67 24.35 -17.50
C HIS A 273 30.48 25.66 -17.50
N GLY A 274 31.21 25.90 -16.41
CA GLY A 274 32.17 26.99 -16.33
C GLY A 274 33.38 26.56 -15.51
N GLU A 275 34.58 26.81 -16.01
CA GLU A 275 35.82 26.57 -15.27
C GLU A 275 35.96 27.61 -14.15
N ILE A 276 36.03 27.16 -12.90
CA ILE A 276 36.29 28.01 -11.74
C ILE A 276 37.81 28.11 -11.56
N THR A 277 38.38 29.28 -11.84
CA THR A 277 39.84 29.48 -11.84
C THR A 277 40.43 29.87 -10.47
N LYS A 278 39.65 29.89 -9.38
CA LYS A 278 40.15 29.92 -7.97
C LYS A 278 39.00 29.73 -6.95
N PRO A 279 39.22 29.03 -5.81
CA PRO A 279 38.26 28.99 -4.72
C PRO A 279 38.21 30.36 -4.02
N LYS A 280 37.00 30.82 -3.64
CA LYS A 280 36.86 31.97 -2.74
C LYS A 280 36.93 31.51 -1.29
N GLU A 281 37.60 32.27 -0.45
CA GLU A 281 37.78 31.94 0.97
C GLU A 281 36.45 32.00 1.75
N PRO A 282 36.27 31.12 2.77
CA PRO A 282 35.03 31.02 3.56
C PRO A 282 34.65 32.32 4.29
N SER A 283 35.62 33.18 4.56
CA SER A 283 35.44 34.46 5.27
C SER A 283 34.68 35.51 4.44
N GLU A 284 34.61 35.38 3.11
CA GLU A 284 33.84 36.29 2.25
C GLU A 284 32.33 35.98 2.24
N LEU A 285 31.91 34.79 2.67
CA LEU A 285 30.49 34.37 2.67
C LEU A 285 29.74 34.72 3.97
N ALA A 286 30.41 35.32 4.96
CA ALA A 286 29.88 35.48 6.31
C ALA A 286 29.93 36.93 6.85
N SER A 287 29.77 37.95 6.00
CA SER A 287 29.44 39.31 6.50
C SER A 287 27.93 39.55 6.45
N LEU A 288 27.23 39.05 7.48
CA LEU A 288 25.81 39.35 7.69
C LEU A 288 25.68 40.70 8.42
N ASP A 289 25.61 41.81 7.69
CA ASP A 289 25.11 43.07 8.24
C ASP A 289 23.59 42.95 8.41
N PHE A 290 23.13 43.05 9.66
CA PHE A 290 21.73 42.89 10.01
C PHE A 290 20.90 44.17 9.81
N ASN A 291 21.51 45.29 9.43
CA ASN A 291 20.83 46.58 9.26
C ASN A 291 20.22 46.79 7.87
N THR A 292 20.56 45.98 6.87
CA THR A 292 19.99 46.06 5.52
C THR A 292 18.70 45.24 5.45
N PRO A 293 17.57 45.77 4.91
CA PRO A 293 16.33 45.01 4.77
C PRO A 293 16.52 43.73 3.95
N LEU A 294 15.78 42.67 4.29
CA LEU A 294 15.95 41.34 3.71
C LEU A 294 15.81 41.32 2.17
N SER A 295 15.01 42.23 1.62
CA SER A 295 14.80 42.42 0.17
C SER A 295 16.02 42.93 -0.59
N GLU A 296 16.97 43.54 0.10
CA GLU A 296 18.19 44.11 -0.49
C GLU A 296 19.43 43.21 -0.28
N ARG A 297 19.29 42.10 0.46
CA ARG A 297 20.36 41.13 0.69
C ARG A 297 20.53 40.10 -0.43
N PHE A 298 19.57 40.04 -1.36
CA PHE A 298 19.64 39.18 -2.53
C PHE A 298 19.99 40.02 -3.75
N HIS A 299 21.21 39.86 -4.27
CA HIS A 299 21.55 40.44 -5.56
C HIS A 299 20.74 39.74 -6.66
N LYS A 300 20.00 40.51 -7.46
CA LYS A 300 19.40 40.00 -8.69
C LYS A 300 20.50 39.49 -9.61
N SER A 301 20.33 38.27 -10.08
CA SER A 301 21.14 37.67 -11.15
C SER A 301 21.27 38.65 -12.32
N SER A 302 22.50 38.99 -12.71
CA SER A 302 22.84 39.88 -13.83
C SER A 302 23.05 39.11 -15.14
N THR A 303 22.24 38.09 -15.41
CA THR A 303 22.17 37.46 -16.73
C THR A 303 20.99 38.01 -17.53
N PRO A 304 21.22 38.60 -18.72
CA PRO A 304 20.13 39.05 -19.58
C PRO A 304 19.53 37.84 -20.29
N PHE A 305 18.35 37.40 -19.86
CA PHE A 305 17.52 36.55 -20.71
C PHE A 305 16.87 37.43 -21.78
N SER A 306 17.53 37.48 -22.93
CA SER A 306 16.95 37.91 -24.19
C SER A 306 16.00 36.82 -24.68
N SER A 307 14.72 37.17 -24.77
CA SER A 307 13.67 36.69 -25.69
C SER A 307 12.36 36.41 -24.94
N VAL A 308 11.56 37.45 -24.68
CA VAL A 308 10.23 37.69 -25.29
C VAL A 308 9.86 39.16 -24.97
N ASP A 309 10.06 40.07 -25.92
CA ASP A 309 9.51 41.43 -25.86
C ASP A 309 8.13 41.43 -26.54
N GLU A 310 7.06 41.46 -25.75
CA GLU A 310 5.93 42.39 -25.89
C GLU A 310 4.92 42.16 -24.74
N PRO A 311 4.74 43.11 -23.81
CA PRO A 311 3.75 42.99 -22.76
C PRO A 311 2.37 43.41 -23.27
N LEU A 312 1.43 42.47 -23.34
CA LEU A 312 0.00 42.79 -23.46
C LEU A 312 -0.45 43.52 -22.18
N HIS A 313 -0.81 44.79 -22.35
CA HIS A 313 -1.37 45.66 -21.32
C HIS A 313 -2.61 45.05 -20.64
N GLY A 314 -2.64 45.13 -19.31
CA GLY A 314 -3.89 45.34 -18.56
C GLY A 314 -4.32 44.24 -17.60
N ALA A 315 -3.64 44.08 -16.46
CA ALA A 315 -4.27 43.59 -15.23
C ALA A 315 -3.58 44.23 -14.00
N PRO A 316 -4.34 44.77 -13.02
CA PRO A 316 -3.76 45.50 -11.90
C PRO A 316 -3.08 44.57 -10.87
N ASP A 317 -2.01 45.11 -10.31
CA ASP A 317 -1.04 44.50 -9.40
C ASP A 317 -1.66 44.11 -8.03
N ILE A 318 -1.74 42.80 -7.76
CA ILE A 318 -2.36 42.19 -6.56
C ILE A 318 -1.56 42.50 -5.27
N ALA A 319 -0.35 43.02 -5.39
CA ALA A 319 0.55 43.30 -4.27
C ALA A 319 0.07 44.42 -3.30
N THR A 320 -0.99 45.16 -3.64
CA THR A 320 -1.52 46.24 -2.79
C THR A 320 -2.67 45.84 -1.85
N ARG A 321 -3.19 44.61 -1.92
CA ARG A 321 -4.27 44.15 -1.01
C ARG A 321 -3.81 43.57 0.33
N TYR A 322 -2.54 43.18 0.49
CA TYR A 322 -2.09 42.50 1.70
C TYR A 322 -1.55 43.40 2.81
N ARG A 323 -1.51 44.73 2.63
CA ARG A 323 -0.88 45.63 3.60
C ARG A 323 -1.82 46.31 4.59
N LYS A 324 -3.09 45.91 4.66
CA LYS A 324 -4.06 46.60 5.50
C LYS A 324 -5.09 45.70 6.16
N GLU A 325 -4.68 44.54 6.66
CA GLU A 325 -5.53 43.72 7.53
C GLU A 325 -4.66 42.83 8.42
N SER A 326 -3.99 43.46 9.38
CA SER A 326 -3.36 42.77 10.50
C SER A 326 -3.43 43.67 11.71
N ILE A 327 -4.60 43.67 12.36
CA ILE A 327 -4.86 43.76 13.81
C ILE A 327 -6.38 43.57 13.97
N GLY A 328 -6.81 42.39 14.43
CA GLY A 328 -8.17 42.16 14.94
C GLY A 328 -8.94 41.01 14.27
N ALA A 329 -9.36 40.05 15.09
CA ALA A 329 -10.38 39.01 14.85
C ALA A 329 -10.03 37.86 13.89
N HIS A 330 -9.44 36.79 14.45
CA HIS A 330 -9.58 35.44 13.92
C HIS A 330 -10.95 34.88 14.34
N GLN A 331 -11.91 34.88 13.43
CA GLN A 331 -13.02 33.94 13.35
C GLN A 331 -13.66 34.10 11.96
N ASP A 332 -13.90 32.98 11.29
CA ASP A 332 -14.54 32.82 9.97
C ASP A 332 -13.76 33.31 8.74
N ARG A 333 -12.83 32.48 8.25
CA ARG A 333 -12.55 32.40 6.81
C ARG A 333 -13.07 31.05 6.27
N PRO A 334 -13.88 31.04 5.21
CA PRO A 334 -14.30 29.80 4.56
C PRO A 334 -13.08 29.14 3.93
N LEU A 335 -12.95 27.81 4.10
CA LEU A 335 -12.00 26.98 3.37
C LEU A 335 -12.17 27.25 1.87
N GLU A 336 -11.13 27.77 1.22
CA GLU A 336 -11.12 27.89 -0.24
C GLU A 336 -11.16 26.48 -0.84
N VAL A 337 -12.17 26.22 -1.65
CA VAL A 337 -12.31 24.96 -2.38
C VAL A 337 -11.18 24.90 -3.41
N PRO A 338 -10.33 23.86 -3.40
CA PRO A 338 -9.25 23.72 -4.36
C PRO A 338 -9.79 23.76 -5.79
N THR A 339 -9.24 24.63 -6.63
CA THR A 339 -9.52 24.64 -8.07
C THR A 339 -8.67 23.57 -8.77
N ALA A 340 -9.15 23.05 -9.90
CA ALA A 340 -8.41 22.07 -10.70
C ALA A 340 -6.99 22.56 -11.04
N GLU A 341 -6.79 23.86 -11.26
CA GLU A 341 -5.45 24.44 -11.49
C GLU A 341 -4.55 24.39 -10.24
N SER A 342 -5.11 24.52 -9.03
CA SER A 342 -4.36 24.39 -7.77
C SER A 342 -4.01 22.94 -7.41
N ILE A 343 -4.75 21.97 -7.96
CA ILE A 343 -4.47 20.52 -7.84
C ILE A 343 -3.44 20.08 -8.90
N LEU A 344 -3.47 20.70 -10.09
CA LEU A 344 -2.63 20.34 -11.23
C LEU A 344 -1.27 21.07 -11.26
N SER A 345 -1.08 22.17 -10.53
CA SER A 345 0.19 22.91 -10.48
C SER A 345 1.18 22.40 -9.43
N GLY A 346 0.85 21.35 -8.68
CA GLY A 346 1.71 20.72 -7.69
C GLY A 346 2.33 19.45 -8.26
N TYR A 347 3.64 19.48 -8.49
CA TYR A 347 4.56 18.36 -8.69
C TYR A 347 3.94 16.95 -8.73
N GLU A 348 4.09 16.25 -9.85
CA GLU A 348 3.85 14.80 -9.94
C GLU A 348 4.54 14.10 -8.75
N GLU A 349 3.84 13.18 -8.07
CA GLU A 349 4.37 12.34 -6.97
C GLU A 349 5.64 11.54 -7.35
N CYS A 350 6.08 11.64 -8.59
CA CYS A 350 7.24 11.00 -9.21
C CYS A 350 8.59 11.51 -8.68
N ASP A 351 8.71 12.78 -8.29
CA ASP A 351 10.05 13.42 -8.21
C ASP A 351 10.63 13.59 -6.79
N SER A 352 9.85 13.37 -5.74
CA SER A 352 10.40 13.30 -4.37
C SER A 352 9.50 12.44 -3.47
N GLY A 353 9.97 11.24 -3.13
CA GLY A 353 9.40 10.52 -1.99
C GLY A 353 9.54 11.36 -0.72
N ASP A 354 8.60 11.24 0.22
CA ASP A 354 8.72 11.93 1.51
C ASP A 354 10.05 11.51 2.17
N PRO A 355 11.00 12.44 2.41
CA PRO A 355 12.29 12.10 3.01
C PRO A 355 12.15 11.60 4.46
N ASN A 356 10.98 11.76 5.07
CA ASN A 356 10.64 11.25 6.39
C ASN A 356 9.87 9.93 6.34
N ALA A 357 9.56 9.42 5.15
CA ALA A 357 8.90 8.13 5.00
C ALA A 357 9.77 7.05 5.65
N LYS A 358 9.12 6.20 6.42
CA LYS A 358 9.73 5.05 7.09
C LYS A 358 8.82 3.86 6.86
N ALA A 359 9.42 2.70 6.73
CA ALA A 359 8.70 1.44 6.74
C ALA A 359 9.66 0.35 7.21
N ALA A 360 9.10 -0.72 7.78
CA ALA A 360 9.88 -1.87 8.20
C ALA A 360 9.11 -3.17 7.94
N LEU A 361 9.85 -4.23 7.66
CA LEU A 361 9.33 -5.59 7.77
C LEU A 361 9.65 -6.13 9.16
N LEU A 362 8.63 -6.64 9.84
CA LEU A 362 8.74 -7.30 11.13
C LEU A 362 8.54 -8.79 10.93
N LEU A 363 9.53 -9.60 11.30
CA LEU A 363 9.39 -11.05 11.47
C LEU A 363 9.11 -11.33 12.94
N VAL A 364 7.93 -11.86 13.23
CA VAL A 364 7.45 -12.09 14.59
C VAL A 364 7.19 -13.58 14.77
N ASN A 365 7.65 -14.14 15.88
CA ASN A 365 7.35 -15.51 16.27
C ASN A 365 6.35 -15.50 17.43
N PHE A 366 5.18 -16.11 17.22
CA PHE A 366 4.10 -16.06 18.20
C PHE A 366 4.30 -16.95 19.41
N GLU A 367 4.97 -18.09 19.25
CA GLU A 367 5.25 -19.02 20.35
C GLU A 367 6.25 -18.41 21.32
N GLN A 368 7.32 -17.82 20.78
CA GLN A 368 8.37 -17.17 21.54
C GLN A 368 7.95 -15.77 22.01
N LYS A 369 6.91 -15.18 21.41
CA LYS A 369 6.42 -13.81 21.69
C LYS A 369 7.50 -12.74 21.53
N VAL A 370 8.25 -12.84 20.44
CA VAL A 370 9.38 -11.96 20.11
C VAL A 370 9.33 -11.49 18.67
N VAL A 371 9.90 -10.32 18.42
CA VAL A 371 10.29 -9.91 17.07
C VAL A 371 11.66 -10.52 16.80
N GLN A 372 11.72 -11.48 15.89
CA GLN A 372 12.97 -12.17 15.53
C GLN A 372 13.90 -11.24 14.74
N GLU A 373 13.37 -10.53 13.73
CA GLU A 373 14.12 -9.58 12.90
C GLU A 373 13.24 -8.39 12.53
N GLN A 374 13.84 -7.20 12.51
CA GLN A 374 13.26 -6.00 11.91
C GLN A 374 14.18 -5.56 10.76
N VAL A 375 13.60 -5.44 9.56
CA VAL A 375 14.31 -4.99 8.36
C VAL A 375 13.72 -3.66 7.92
N ASP A 376 14.46 -2.58 8.17
CA ASP A 376 14.07 -1.25 7.71
C ASP A 376 14.15 -1.16 6.18
N ILE A 377 13.13 -0.54 5.58
CA ILE A 377 13.04 -0.29 4.15
C ILE A 377 13.63 1.10 3.88
N ASP A 378 14.54 1.16 2.90
CA ASP A 378 15.08 2.43 2.41
C ASP A 378 14.03 3.16 1.58
N CYS A 379 13.14 3.88 2.26
CA CYS A 379 12.00 4.58 1.66
C CYS A 379 12.42 5.73 0.74
N THR A 380 13.68 6.18 0.81
CA THR A 380 14.25 7.15 -0.14
C THR A 380 14.32 6.57 -1.54
N ASN A 381 14.64 5.27 -1.65
CA ASN A 381 14.80 4.58 -2.92
C ASN A 381 13.61 3.67 -3.25
N PHE A 382 12.88 3.19 -2.24
CA PHE A 382 11.82 2.20 -2.41
C PHE A 382 10.55 2.64 -1.68
N GLN A 383 9.55 3.09 -2.42
CA GLN A 383 8.22 3.31 -1.85
C GLN A 383 7.41 2.02 -1.95
N PHE A 384 6.83 1.56 -0.85
CA PHE A 384 5.92 0.43 -0.90
C PHE A 384 4.67 0.79 -1.71
N LEU A 385 4.24 -0.11 -2.60
CA LEU A 385 3.04 0.09 -3.41
C LEU A 385 1.94 -0.88 -2.97
N ALA A 386 2.17 -2.19 -3.08
CA ALA A 386 1.14 -3.18 -2.79
C ALA A 386 1.73 -4.55 -2.44
N PRO A 387 0.99 -5.39 -1.69
CA PRO A 387 1.29 -6.80 -1.53
C PRO A 387 0.79 -7.61 -2.74
N SER A 388 1.43 -8.76 -3.00
CA SER A 388 0.97 -9.69 -4.02
C SER A 388 -0.37 -10.30 -3.63
N ALA A 389 -1.23 -10.55 -4.61
CA ALA A 389 -2.43 -11.34 -4.40
C ALA A 389 -2.11 -12.78 -3.99
N ARG A 390 -2.98 -13.41 -3.21
CA ARG A 390 -2.87 -14.84 -2.89
C ARG A 390 -3.61 -15.62 -3.98
N VAL A 391 -2.87 -16.15 -4.94
CA VAL A 391 -3.39 -17.02 -6.02
C VAL A 391 -2.80 -18.41 -5.88
N ASN A 392 -3.55 -19.44 -6.26
CA ASN A 392 -3.15 -20.85 -6.26
C ASN A 392 -2.62 -21.35 -4.91
N GLY A 393 -3.50 -21.91 -4.05
CA GLY A 393 -3.28 -22.36 -2.66
C GLY A 393 -1.96 -23.08 -2.31
N CYS A 394 -0.84 -22.38 -2.44
CA CYS A 394 0.48 -22.77 -2.02
C CYS A 394 0.64 -22.22 -0.60
N SER A 395 0.84 -23.14 0.33
CA SER A 395 1.17 -22.89 1.74
C SER A 395 2.58 -22.31 1.93
N ASP A 396 3.38 -22.23 0.87
CA ASP A 396 4.81 -21.99 0.98
C ASP A 396 5.13 -20.58 0.51
N PHE A 397 5.87 -19.83 1.34
CA PHE A 397 6.30 -18.46 1.09
C PHE A 397 6.83 -18.26 -0.33
N LYS A 398 5.98 -17.75 -1.20
CA LYS A 398 6.34 -16.96 -2.38
C LYS A 398 5.46 -15.73 -2.46
N SER A 399 5.21 -15.12 -1.30
CA SER A 399 4.63 -13.79 -1.27
C SER A 399 5.65 -12.81 -1.84
N SER A 400 5.16 -11.89 -2.67
CA SER A 400 5.98 -10.86 -3.26
C SER A 400 5.45 -9.49 -2.86
N LEU A 401 6.34 -8.51 -2.82
CA LEU A 401 6.02 -7.13 -2.49
C LEU A 401 6.42 -6.23 -3.67
N LEU A 402 5.52 -5.33 -4.04
CA LEU A 402 5.76 -4.37 -5.11
C LEU A 402 6.21 -3.04 -4.51
N PHE A 403 7.36 -2.54 -4.97
CA PHE A 403 7.92 -1.26 -4.58
C PHE A 403 8.12 -0.38 -5.80
N ARG A 404 7.85 0.91 -5.68
CA ARG A 404 8.31 1.91 -6.65
C ARG A 404 9.79 2.15 -6.44
N ASN A 405 10.57 2.10 -7.51
CA ASN A 405 11.95 2.56 -7.56
C ASN A 405 12.11 3.36 -8.85
N ASP A 406 12.36 4.66 -8.71
CA ASP A 406 12.30 5.60 -9.84
C ASP A 406 10.94 5.49 -10.56
N VAL A 407 10.93 5.45 -11.89
CA VAL A 407 9.72 5.27 -12.70
C VAL A 407 9.16 3.84 -12.69
N HIS A 408 9.90 2.84 -12.18
CA HIS A 408 9.53 1.42 -12.29
C HIS A 408 8.84 0.87 -11.05
N GLY A 409 8.03 -0.18 -11.23
CA GLY A 409 7.54 -1.02 -10.14
C GLY A 409 8.40 -2.29 -10.04
N LEU A 410 9.17 -2.44 -8.98
CA LEU A 410 10.03 -3.60 -8.74
C LEU A 410 9.33 -4.60 -7.80
N ILE A 411 9.29 -5.86 -8.20
CA ILE A 411 8.68 -6.94 -7.42
C ILE A 411 9.80 -7.71 -6.72
N PHE A 412 9.73 -7.74 -5.39
CA PHE A 412 10.65 -8.48 -4.54
C PHE A 412 9.97 -9.71 -3.96
N GLU A 413 10.57 -10.88 -4.19
CA GLU A 413 10.21 -12.12 -3.51
C GLU A 413 10.68 -12.04 -2.05
N LEU A 414 9.75 -12.29 -1.13
CA LEU A 414 10.02 -12.35 0.29
C LEU A 414 10.30 -13.79 0.70
N ASN A 415 11.47 -14.02 1.30
CA ASN A 415 11.88 -15.33 1.79
C ASN A 415 12.20 -15.23 3.28
N VAL A 416 11.68 -16.19 4.05
CA VAL A 416 12.03 -16.40 5.45
C VAL A 416 12.83 -17.69 5.55
N GLU A 417 14.12 -17.56 5.88
CA GLU A 417 15.00 -18.71 6.07
C GLU A 417 15.75 -18.56 7.39
N LEU A 418 15.72 -19.60 8.23
CA LEU A 418 16.43 -19.64 9.51
C LEU A 418 16.15 -18.40 10.39
N ALA A 419 14.86 -18.03 10.53
CA ALA A 419 14.40 -16.84 11.25
C ALA A 419 14.96 -15.51 10.72
N ARG A 420 15.25 -15.43 9.40
CA ARG A 420 15.73 -14.22 8.74
C ARG A 420 14.95 -13.88 7.49
N LEU A 421 14.66 -12.60 7.34
CA LEU A 421 13.99 -12.00 6.20
C LEU A 421 14.99 -11.61 5.11
N THR A 422 14.69 -12.02 3.88
CA THR A 422 15.40 -11.54 2.69
C THR A 422 14.42 -11.13 1.60
N LEU A 423 14.77 -10.06 0.89
CA LEU A 423 14.03 -9.54 -0.25
C LEU A 423 14.92 -9.66 -1.49
N LYS A 424 14.47 -10.44 -2.47
CA LYS A 424 15.19 -10.66 -3.73
C LYS A 424 14.40 -10.07 -4.89
N HIS A 425 15.02 -9.18 -5.66
CA HIS A 425 14.39 -8.62 -6.86
C HIS A 425 14.13 -9.74 -7.89
N ALA A 426 12.86 -9.98 -8.19
CA ALA A 426 12.42 -11.11 -9.00
C ALA A 426 11.93 -10.69 -10.39
N THR A 427 11.21 -9.58 -10.50
CA THR A 427 10.73 -9.05 -11.78
C THR A 427 10.43 -7.55 -11.68
N THR A 428 10.30 -6.90 -12.84
CA THR A 428 10.02 -5.46 -12.96
C THR A 428 8.76 -5.25 -13.79
N LEU A 429 7.89 -4.36 -13.33
CA LEU A 429 6.84 -3.72 -14.10
C LEU A 429 7.40 -2.39 -14.64
N PRO A 430 7.81 -2.31 -15.93
CA PRO A 430 8.45 -1.12 -16.46
C PRO A 430 7.53 0.10 -16.37
N ALA A 431 8.03 1.30 -16.05
CA ALA A 431 7.24 2.53 -15.90
C ALA A 431 5.99 2.47 -14.99
N PHE A 432 5.79 1.40 -14.20
CA PHE A 432 4.58 1.27 -13.39
C PHE A 432 4.51 2.28 -12.26
N GLY A 433 5.66 2.76 -11.75
CA GLY A 433 5.72 3.86 -10.79
C GLY A 433 5.07 5.13 -11.32
N PHE A 434 5.34 5.47 -12.58
CA PHE A 434 4.68 6.59 -13.27
C PHE A 434 3.18 6.35 -13.48
N VAL A 435 2.82 5.13 -13.94
CA VAL A 435 1.41 4.75 -14.15
C VAL A 435 0.61 4.88 -12.86
N GLN A 436 1.14 4.36 -11.75
CA GLN A 436 0.50 4.42 -10.43
C GLN A 436 0.40 5.87 -9.92
N ALA A 437 1.46 6.66 -10.01
CA ALA A 437 1.47 8.06 -9.55
C ALA A 437 0.45 8.93 -10.29
N SER A 438 0.22 8.66 -11.59
CA SER A 438 -0.78 9.38 -12.40
C SER A 438 -2.25 9.09 -12.03
N LYS A 439 -2.52 8.22 -11.05
CA LYS A 439 -3.87 7.85 -10.60
C LYS A 439 -4.11 8.41 -9.20
N GLN A 440 -4.72 9.59 -9.14
CA GLN A 440 -4.96 10.30 -7.88
C GLN A 440 -6.08 9.67 -7.03
N GLU A 441 -7.13 9.16 -7.68
CA GLU A 441 -8.29 8.55 -7.00
C GLU A 441 -8.11 7.06 -6.66
N LYS A 442 -6.85 6.63 -6.44
CA LYS A 442 -6.49 5.23 -6.17
C LYS A 442 -7.07 4.75 -4.83
N LYS A 443 -7.97 3.77 -4.87
CA LYS A 443 -8.55 3.15 -3.67
C LYS A 443 -7.89 1.82 -3.34
N PHE A 444 -7.73 0.97 -4.34
CA PHE A 444 -7.16 -0.37 -4.20
C PHE A 444 -6.01 -0.56 -5.18
N MET A 445 -4.99 -1.29 -4.75
CA MET A 445 -3.92 -1.74 -5.64
C MET A 445 -3.51 -3.15 -5.27
N SER A 446 -3.29 -3.98 -6.28
CA SER A 446 -2.82 -5.36 -6.12
C SER A 446 -2.12 -5.81 -7.38
N PHE A 447 -1.32 -6.86 -7.28
CA PHE A 447 -0.63 -7.44 -8.42
C PHE A 447 -0.57 -8.95 -8.33
N HIS A 448 -0.44 -9.60 -9.47
CA HIS A 448 -0.29 -11.03 -9.55
C HIS A 448 1.13 -11.44 -9.10
N PRO A 449 1.34 -12.46 -8.24
CA PRO A 449 2.67 -12.80 -7.70
C PRO A 449 3.76 -13.02 -8.74
N SER A 450 3.43 -13.53 -9.93
CA SER A 450 4.43 -13.72 -11.00
C SER A 450 4.86 -12.41 -11.68
N GLY A 451 4.22 -11.29 -11.36
CA GLY A 451 4.39 -10.01 -12.06
C GLY A 451 3.73 -9.97 -13.45
N SER A 452 2.85 -10.93 -13.77
CA SER A 452 2.15 -10.95 -15.07
C SER A 452 1.30 -9.71 -15.31
N PHE A 453 0.67 -9.17 -14.26
CA PHE A 453 -0.06 -7.90 -14.31
C PHE A 453 -0.19 -7.26 -12.91
N ALA A 454 -0.48 -5.97 -12.89
CA ALA A 454 -0.91 -5.22 -11.73
C ALA A 454 -2.23 -4.50 -12.01
N CYS A 455 -3.00 -4.18 -10.98
CA CYS A 455 -4.27 -3.51 -11.11
C CYS A 455 -4.46 -2.42 -10.06
N ILE A 456 -5.13 -1.34 -10.49
CA ILE A 456 -5.46 -0.17 -9.67
C ILE A 456 -6.96 0.05 -9.79
N GLY A 457 -7.70 -0.04 -8.68
CA GLY A 457 -9.10 0.34 -8.61
C GLY A 457 -9.21 1.76 -8.07
N GLU A 458 -9.95 2.62 -8.78
CA GLU A 458 -10.28 3.96 -8.27
C GLU A 458 -11.43 3.88 -7.24
N PHE A 459 -11.70 4.99 -6.55
CA PHE A 459 -12.85 5.09 -5.65
C PHE A 459 -14.16 4.71 -6.32
N GLU A 460 -14.34 5.16 -7.56
CA GLU A 460 -15.52 4.88 -8.37
C GLU A 460 -15.10 4.57 -9.81
N ARG A 461 -16.02 3.93 -10.54
CA ARG A 461 -16.07 3.89 -12.02
C ARG A 461 -14.97 3.13 -12.74
N ARG A 462 -13.76 2.96 -12.22
CA ARG A 462 -12.64 2.49 -13.06
C ARG A 462 -11.71 1.51 -12.36
N VAL A 463 -11.28 0.52 -13.14
CA VAL A 463 -10.15 -0.36 -12.83
C VAL A 463 -9.16 -0.29 -13.98
N PHE A 464 -7.91 -0.01 -13.64
CA PHE A 464 -6.78 -0.04 -14.56
C PHE A 464 -6.06 -1.37 -14.41
N VAL A 465 -5.69 -2.00 -15.52
CA VAL A 465 -4.90 -3.24 -15.53
C VAL A 465 -3.64 -3.01 -16.34
N TYR A 466 -2.48 -3.06 -15.68
CA TYR A 466 -1.18 -2.92 -16.30
C TYR A 466 -0.57 -4.30 -16.57
N GLN A 467 -0.25 -4.61 -17.82
CA GLN A 467 0.40 -5.87 -18.19
C GLN A 467 1.91 -5.78 -17.88
N GLY A 468 2.40 -6.69 -17.05
CA GLY A 468 3.83 -6.78 -16.72
C GLY A 468 4.62 -7.57 -17.75
N ASN A 469 4.03 -8.68 -18.23
CA ASN A 469 4.60 -9.46 -19.32
C ASN A 469 4.11 -8.92 -20.65
N GLY A 470 5.04 -8.61 -21.55
CA GLY A 470 4.70 -8.25 -22.93
C GLY A 470 4.82 -9.45 -23.86
N SER A 471 4.09 -9.43 -24.97
CA SER A 471 4.35 -10.33 -26.10
C SER A 471 5.78 -10.12 -26.64
N ASP A 472 6.27 -11.03 -27.49
CA ASP A 472 7.58 -10.84 -28.14
C ASP A 472 7.67 -9.53 -28.92
N GLU A 473 6.58 -9.12 -29.57
CA GLU A 473 6.48 -7.84 -30.28
C GLU A 473 6.60 -6.65 -29.31
N GLU A 474 5.88 -6.69 -28.18
CA GLU A 474 5.92 -5.64 -27.16
C GLU A 474 7.29 -5.55 -26.49
N ARG A 475 7.93 -6.69 -26.25
CA ARG A 475 9.30 -6.75 -25.72
C ARG A 475 10.32 -6.16 -26.69
N ASN A 476 10.23 -6.50 -27.97
CA ASN A 476 11.14 -5.95 -29.01
C ASN A 476 10.89 -4.46 -29.27
N ALA A 477 9.66 -3.99 -29.07
CA ALA A 477 9.29 -2.58 -29.17
C ALA A 477 9.49 -1.81 -27.85
N HIS A 478 9.91 -2.47 -26.77
CA HIS A 478 10.05 -1.89 -25.45
C HIS A 478 8.79 -1.19 -24.94
N THR A 479 7.63 -1.81 -25.18
CA THR A 479 6.33 -1.28 -24.76
C THR A 479 5.55 -2.23 -23.86
N ARG A 480 4.54 -1.73 -23.15
CA ARG A 480 3.60 -2.54 -22.34
C ARG A 480 2.17 -2.06 -22.51
N LYS A 481 1.19 -2.95 -22.33
CA LYS A 481 -0.22 -2.59 -22.41
C LYS A 481 -0.80 -2.18 -21.07
N GLN A 482 -1.65 -1.16 -21.09
CA GLN A 482 -2.53 -0.81 -19.99
C GLN A 482 -3.98 -0.84 -20.46
N HIS A 483 -4.84 -1.56 -19.74
CA HIS A 483 -6.27 -1.57 -19.98
C HIS A 483 -7.01 -0.66 -18.99
N VAL A 484 -8.10 -0.05 -19.46
CA VAL A 484 -9.04 0.69 -18.61
C VAL A 484 -10.40 0.02 -18.70
N VAL A 485 -10.94 -0.36 -17.56
CA VAL A 485 -12.25 -0.97 -17.46
C VAL A 485 -13.17 -0.04 -16.68
N GLU A 486 -14.21 0.46 -17.35
CA GLU A 486 -15.24 1.25 -16.70
C GLU A 486 -16.29 0.35 -16.04
N LEU A 487 -16.64 0.66 -14.80
CA LEU A 487 -17.52 -0.08 -13.88
C LEU A 487 -18.56 0.86 -13.29
N GLY A 488 -19.70 1.01 -13.96
CA GLY A 488 -20.84 1.77 -13.45
C GLY A 488 -20.49 3.13 -12.83
N ASP A 489 -21.33 3.59 -11.92
CA ASP A 489 -21.22 4.85 -11.17
C ASP A 489 -21.12 4.61 -9.65
N GLN A 490 -20.96 3.35 -9.22
CA GLN A 490 -20.90 2.98 -7.82
C GLN A 490 -19.46 2.93 -7.29
N GLN A 491 -19.33 3.16 -5.98
CA GLN A 491 -18.06 3.02 -5.28
C GLN A 491 -17.57 1.56 -5.30
N LEU A 492 -16.27 1.36 -5.48
CA LEU A 492 -15.65 0.05 -5.31
C LEU A 492 -15.56 -0.26 -3.80
N LEU A 493 -16.16 -1.37 -3.37
CA LEU A 493 -16.10 -1.84 -1.99
C LEU A 493 -15.00 -2.88 -1.76
N GLY A 494 -14.57 -3.55 -2.83
CA GLY A 494 -13.48 -4.51 -2.77
C GLY A 494 -12.94 -4.84 -4.15
N LEU A 495 -11.67 -5.25 -4.18
CA LEU A 495 -10.97 -5.67 -5.39
C LEU A 495 -9.98 -6.78 -5.03
N ARG A 496 -10.06 -7.92 -5.70
CA ARG A 496 -9.14 -9.05 -5.51
C ARG A 496 -8.80 -9.74 -6.81
N ILE A 497 -7.52 -10.05 -7.00
CA ILE A 497 -7.08 -11.03 -7.99
C ILE A 497 -7.34 -12.41 -7.38
N VAL A 498 -8.12 -13.24 -8.05
CA VAL A 498 -8.51 -14.56 -7.52
C VAL A 498 -7.81 -15.72 -8.23
N ASN A 499 -7.37 -15.53 -9.47
CA ASN A 499 -6.64 -16.49 -10.29
C ASN A 499 -5.64 -15.76 -11.21
N ASP A 500 -4.92 -16.52 -12.05
CA ASP A 500 -3.87 -16.03 -12.95
C ASP A 500 -4.33 -14.98 -13.98
N ASP A 501 -5.63 -14.88 -14.23
CA ASP A 501 -6.19 -14.05 -15.28
C ASP A 501 -7.53 -13.39 -14.91
N THR A 502 -7.92 -13.44 -13.64
CA THR A 502 -9.25 -13.01 -13.21
C THR A 502 -9.19 -12.08 -12.00
N ILE A 503 -9.85 -10.92 -12.12
CA ILE A 503 -10.02 -9.94 -11.05
C ILE A 503 -11.50 -9.87 -10.69
N LEU A 504 -11.82 -10.00 -9.42
CA LEU A 504 -13.15 -9.73 -8.89
C LEU A 504 -13.22 -8.33 -8.29
N VAL A 505 -14.30 -7.61 -8.59
CA VAL A 505 -14.58 -6.28 -8.08
C VAL A 505 -15.97 -6.25 -7.47
N LEU A 506 -16.06 -5.81 -6.22
CA LEU A 506 -17.30 -5.69 -5.47
C LEU A 506 -17.77 -4.23 -5.47
N THR A 507 -19.05 -4.03 -5.76
CA THR A 507 -19.78 -2.77 -5.58
C THR A 507 -20.98 -3.01 -4.66
N PRO A 508 -21.70 -1.98 -4.20
CA PRO A 508 -22.86 -2.16 -3.33
C PRO A 508 -23.94 -3.07 -3.93
N THR A 509 -24.07 -3.15 -5.25
CA THR A 509 -25.16 -3.89 -5.90
C THR A 509 -24.72 -4.95 -6.90
N GLN A 510 -23.43 -5.02 -7.24
CA GLN A 510 -22.91 -5.98 -8.22
C GLN A 510 -21.54 -6.53 -7.84
N VAL A 511 -21.27 -7.76 -8.29
CA VAL A 511 -19.91 -8.30 -8.41
C VAL A 511 -19.55 -8.36 -9.88
N TYR A 512 -18.41 -7.77 -10.24
CA TYR A 512 -17.83 -7.85 -11.57
C TYR A 512 -16.71 -8.89 -11.58
N SER A 513 -16.66 -9.71 -12.64
CA SER A 513 -15.51 -10.53 -13.00
C SER A 513 -14.86 -9.94 -14.25
N LEU A 514 -13.59 -9.58 -14.11
CA LEU A 514 -12.74 -9.07 -15.18
C LEU A 514 -11.78 -10.18 -15.61
N GLY A 515 -12.02 -10.75 -16.77
CA GLY A 515 -11.17 -11.77 -17.36
C GLY A 515 -10.14 -11.14 -18.29
N LEU A 516 -8.87 -11.32 -17.96
CA LEU A 516 -7.73 -10.83 -18.72
C LEU A 516 -7.43 -11.74 -19.93
N PRO A 517 -6.88 -11.18 -21.01
CA PRO A 517 -6.49 -11.97 -22.17
C PRO A 517 -5.40 -12.96 -21.76
N ALA A 518 -5.51 -14.20 -22.25
CA ALA A 518 -4.46 -15.20 -22.03
C ALA A 518 -3.16 -14.66 -22.66
N GLN A 519 -2.08 -14.66 -21.88
CA GLN A 519 -0.75 -14.33 -22.39
C GLN A 519 -0.30 -15.52 -23.25
N CYS A 520 -0.12 -15.30 -24.56
CA CYS A 520 0.40 -16.30 -25.50
C CYS A 520 1.91 -16.49 -25.33
#